data_AF-A0A016UXF3-F1
#
_entry.id   AF-A0A016UXF3-F1
#
_cell.length_a   1.000
_cell.length_b   1.000
_cell.length_c   1.000
_cell.angle_alpha   90.00
_cell.angle_beta   90.00
_cell.angle_gamma   90.00
#
_symmetry.space_group_name_H-M   'P 1'
#
loop_
_entity.id
_entity.type
_entity.pdbx_description
1 polymer ?
#
loop_
_entity_poly.entity_id
_entity_poly.type
_entity_poly.pdbx_seq_one_letter_code
_entity_poly.pdbx_strand_id
1 'polypeptide(L)'
;MPRFGPKNLFTIGLTSTGTIAILFGFIDLIPTRREFFIASLIIRILEGIGEAAFVTSSFTINANCFPGMLSTILVRPPSFFHVPGKILTFQGILQTCGGIGFSLGPFLGGILYDMGGFRLPFYSLGVAMFLMAFLSRWLIPRDQG
;
A
#
# COMPACT_ATOMS: atom_id res chain seq x y z
N MET A 1 -23.05 7.90 0.75
CA MET A 1 -22.42 6.65 1.25
C MET A 1 -21.57 6.06 0.14
N PRO A 2 -20.28 5.76 0.38
CA PRO A 2 -19.46 5.09 -0.64
C PRO A 2 -20.09 3.73 -0.97
N ARG A 3 -20.37 3.48 -2.26
CA ARG A 3 -20.98 2.23 -2.75
C ARG A 3 -20.07 1.01 -2.54
N PHE A 4 -18.77 1.24 -2.42
CA PHE A 4 -17.78 0.24 -2.06
C PHE A 4 -17.29 0.51 -0.65
N GLY A 5 -17.52 -0.45 0.27
CA GLY A 5 -16.99 -0.36 1.61
C GLY A 5 -15.45 -0.31 1.59
N PRO A 6 -14.82 0.47 2.50
CA PRO A 6 -13.37 0.68 2.49
C PRO A 6 -12.58 -0.64 2.64
N LYS A 7 -13.14 -1.64 3.33
CA LYS A 7 -12.59 -3.01 3.41
C LYS A 7 -12.44 -3.67 2.02
N ASN A 8 -13.47 -3.57 1.19
CA ASN A 8 -13.45 -4.18 -0.14
C ASN A 8 -12.49 -3.43 -1.05
N LEU A 9 -12.48 -2.09 -0.99
CA LEU A 9 -11.56 -1.26 -1.78
C LEU A 9 -10.08 -1.55 -1.42
N PHE A 10 -9.78 -1.71 -0.13
CA PHE A 10 -8.46 -2.11 0.36
C PHE A 10 -8.03 -3.48 -0.17
N THR A 11 -8.91 -4.48 -0.07
CA THR A 11 -8.62 -5.84 -0.53
C THR A 11 -8.41 -5.87 -2.04
N ILE A 12 -9.28 -5.19 -2.81
CA ILE A 12 -9.19 -5.12 -4.27
C ILE A 12 -7.89 -4.45 -4.70
N GLY A 13 -7.54 -3.31 -4.09
CA GLY A 13 -6.28 -2.59 -4.35
C GLY A 13 -5.06 -3.48 -4.13
N LEU A 14 -4.96 -4.14 -2.97
CA LEU A 14 -3.87 -5.07 -2.67
C LEU A 14 -3.77 -6.23 -3.67
N THR A 15 -4.91 -6.85 -4.01
CA THR A 15 -4.90 -7.97 -4.97
C THR A 15 -4.55 -7.52 -6.39
N SER A 16 -4.98 -6.33 -6.82
CA SER A 16 -4.64 -5.83 -8.15
C SER A 16 -3.15 -5.48 -8.21
N THR A 17 -2.62 -4.73 -7.24
CA THR A 17 -1.20 -4.38 -7.16
C THR A 17 -0.32 -5.64 -7.10
N GLY A 18 -0.71 -6.65 -6.31
CA GLY A 18 0.00 -7.93 -6.27
C GLY A 18 0.00 -8.69 -7.60
N THR A 19 -1.14 -8.71 -8.30
CA THR A 19 -1.24 -9.33 -9.65
C THR A 19 -0.36 -8.59 -10.66
N ILE A 20 -0.39 -7.26 -10.63
CA ILE A 20 0.37 -6.40 -11.54
C ILE A 20 1.88 -6.54 -11.29
N ALA A 21 2.31 -6.63 -10.03
CA ALA A 21 3.71 -6.87 -9.68
C ALA A 21 4.23 -8.20 -10.23
N ILE A 22 3.44 -9.29 -10.15
CA ILE A 22 3.82 -10.58 -10.73
C ILE A 22 3.91 -10.48 -12.26
N LEU A 23 2.94 -9.83 -12.91
CA LEU A 23 2.97 -9.59 -14.36
C LEU A 23 4.21 -8.80 -14.78
N PHE A 24 4.62 -7.81 -14.00
CA PHE A 24 5.85 -7.06 -14.26
C PHE A 24 7.09 -7.96 -14.18
N GLY A 25 7.12 -8.95 -13.28
CA GLY A 25 8.21 -9.93 -13.22
C GLY A 25 8.40 -10.74 -14.50
N PHE A 26 7.36 -10.89 -15.33
CA PHE A 26 7.43 -11.58 -16.62
C PHE A 26 7.83 -10.69 -17.79
N ILE A 27 7.88 -9.36 -17.60
CA ILE A 27 8.15 -8.42 -18.69
C ILE A 27 9.57 -8.57 -19.28
N ASP A 28 10.48 -9.13 -18.48
CA ASP A 28 11.86 -9.47 -18.85
C ASP A 28 11.95 -10.56 -19.95
N LEU A 29 10.86 -11.29 -20.23
CA LEU A 29 10.80 -12.24 -21.34
C LEU A 29 10.68 -11.56 -22.72
N ILE A 30 10.41 -10.26 -22.78
CA ILE A 30 10.23 -9.53 -24.03
C ILE A 30 11.59 -9.03 -24.54
N PRO A 31 12.13 -9.57 -25.66
CA PRO A 31 13.45 -9.19 -26.16
C PRO A 31 13.46 -7.81 -26.86
N THR A 32 12.29 -7.27 -27.20
CA THR A 32 12.16 -6.02 -27.97
C THR A 32 12.09 -4.80 -27.08
N ARG A 33 13.06 -3.88 -27.23
CA ARG A 33 13.24 -2.68 -26.38
C ARG A 33 12.03 -1.74 -26.36
N ARG A 34 11.32 -1.60 -27.48
CA ARG A 34 10.12 -0.75 -27.62
C ARG A 34 8.89 -1.34 -26.92
N GLU A 35 8.66 -2.64 -27.11
CA GLU A 35 7.54 -3.37 -26.50
C GLU A 35 7.69 -3.43 -24.98
N PHE A 36 8.91 -3.68 -24.49
CA PHE A 36 9.24 -3.62 -23.06
C PHE A 36 8.88 -2.26 -22.46
N PHE A 37 9.26 -1.16 -23.12
CA PHE A 37 8.99 0.19 -22.63
C PHE A 37 7.47 0.47 -22.55
N ILE A 38 6.72 0.19 -23.61
CA ILE A 38 5.26 0.44 -23.64
C ILE A 38 4.54 -0.43 -22.60
N ALA A 39 4.88 -1.72 -22.53
CA ALA A 39 4.30 -2.62 -21.53
C ALA A 39 4.61 -2.17 -20.10
N SER A 40 5.84 -1.71 -19.84
CA SER A 40 6.23 -1.21 -18.52
C SER A 40 5.44 0.03 -18.10
N LEU A 41 5.14 0.91 -19.05
CA LEU A 41 4.40 2.14 -18.83
C LEU A 41 2.91 1.86 -18.52
N ILE A 42 2.30 0.92 -19.26
CA ILE A 42 0.92 0.46 -18.99
C ILE A 42 0.84 -0.18 -17.60
N ILE A 43 1.77 -1.07 -17.28
CA ILE A 43 1.82 -1.74 -15.98
C ILE A 43 1.94 -0.70 -14.85
N ARG A 44 2.81 0.29 -14.99
CA ARG A 44 2.98 1.35 -13.96
C ARG A 44 1.72 2.19 -13.74
N ILE A 45 0.98 2.49 -14.80
CA ILE A 45 -0.31 3.20 -14.66
C ILE A 45 -1.30 2.35 -13.86
N LEU A 46 -1.42 1.06 -14.19
CA LEU A 46 -2.31 0.14 -13.48
C LEU A 46 -1.88 -0.07 -12.02
N GLU A 47 -0.58 -0.23 -11.79
CA GLU A 47 0.01 -0.39 -10.45
C GLU A 47 -0.31 0.83 -9.57
N GLY A 48 -0.13 2.04 -10.12
CA GLY A 48 -0.43 3.28 -9.41
C GLY A 48 -1.90 3.43 -9.05
N ILE A 49 -2.83 2.95 -9.89
CA ILE A 49 -4.27 2.94 -9.56
C ILE A 49 -4.55 2.00 -8.39
N GLY A 50 -3.96 0.81 -8.38
CA GLY A 50 -4.10 -0.17 -7.30
C GLY A 50 -3.51 0.35 -5.97
N GLU A 51 -2.31 0.94 -6.03
CA GLU A 51 -1.64 1.49 -4.85
C GLU A 51 -2.41 2.67 -4.26
N ALA A 52 -2.93 3.57 -5.10
CA ALA A 52 -3.76 4.68 -4.65
C ALA A 52 -5.03 4.18 -3.94
N ALA A 53 -5.72 3.18 -4.50
CA ALA A 53 -6.89 2.58 -3.86
C ALA A 53 -6.56 1.94 -2.50
N PHE A 54 -5.42 1.24 -2.41
CA PHE A 54 -4.92 0.67 -1.16
C PHE A 54 -4.60 1.74 -0.10
N VAL A 55 -3.80 2.75 -0.45
CA VAL A 55 -3.38 3.82 0.47
C VAL A 55 -4.58 4.63 0.96
N THR A 56 -5.47 5.07 0.07
CA THR A 56 -6.67 5.83 0.45
C THR A 56 -7.60 5.03 1.37
N SER A 57 -7.79 3.73 1.08
CA SER A 57 -8.60 2.87 1.95
C SER A 57 -7.96 2.67 3.32
N SER A 58 -6.63 2.51 3.38
CA SER A 58 -5.89 2.33 4.63
C SER A 58 -6.12 3.50 5.59
N PHE A 59 -5.99 4.74 5.09
CA PHE A 59 -6.28 5.95 5.87
C PHE A 59 -7.75 6.03 6.29
N THR A 60 -8.68 5.64 5.43
CA THR A 60 -10.12 5.65 5.73
C THR A 60 -10.49 4.63 6.81
N ILE A 61 -9.93 3.43 6.77
CA ILE A 61 -10.15 2.38 7.78
C ILE A 61 -9.57 2.80 9.12
N ASN A 62 -8.36 3.35 9.14
CA ASN A 62 -7.75 3.88 10.36
C ASN A 62 -8.59 5.00 10.98
N ALA A 63 -9.18 5.86 10.14
CA ALA A 63 -10.05 6.93 10.60
C ALA A 63 -11.37 6.44 11.19
N ASN A 64 -11.95 5.38 10.63
CA ASN A 64 -13.19 4.79 11.13
C ASN A 64 -12.98 3.95 12.40
N CYS A 65 -11.87 3.22 12.53
CA CYS A 65 -11.61 2.38 13.70
C CYS A 65 -11.19 3.19 14.94
N PHE A 66 -10.55 4.35 14.78
CA PHE A 66 -10.01 5.15 15.88
C PHE A 66 -10.36 6.65 15.78
N PRO A 67 -11.65 7.03 15.79
CA PRO A 67 -12.09 8.42 15.64
C PRO A 67 -11.56 9.33 16.78
N GLY A 68 -11.42 8.78 18.00
CA GLY A 68 -10.92 9.49 19.18
C GLY A 68 -9.41 9.78 19.17
N MET A 69 -8.61 9.08 18.35
CA MET A 69 -7.16 9.26 18.26
C MET A 69 -6.75 10.19 17.10
N LEU A 70 -7.64 10.46 16.15
CA LEU A 70 -7.45 11.46 15.08
C LEU A 70 -8.04 12.85 15.43
N SER A 71 -8.76 12.97 16.55
CA SER A 71 -9.63 14.12 16.87
C SER A 71 -8.93 15.47 17.07
N THR A 72 -7.60 15.55 17.10
CA THR A 72 -6.92 16.86 17.21
C THR A 72 -6.93 17.67 15.90
N ILE A 73 -7.29 17.08 14.75
CA ILE A 73 -7.34 17.79 13.46
C ILE A 73 -8.76 18.24 13.07
N LEU A 74 -9.83 17.61 13.56
CA LEU A 74 -11.21 17.98 13.23
C LEU A 74 -11.87 18.95 14.23
N VAL A 75 -11.26 19.19 15.40
CA VAL A 75 -11.71 20.21 16.34
C VAL A 75 -10.85 21.47 16.20
N ARG A 76 -11.26 22.36 15.28
CA ARG A 76 -10.93 23.80 15.17
C ARG A 76 -9.69 24.27 15.96
N PRO A 77 -8.53 24.50 15.34
CA PRO A 77 -7.40 25.11 16.04
C PRO A 77 -7.70 26.61 16.28
N PRO A 78 -7.63 27.12 17.52
CA PRO A 78 -7.37 28.54 17.73
C PRO A 78 -5.91 28.86 17.35
N SER A 79 -5.70 30.09 16.87
CA SER A 79 -4.57 30.62 16.09
C SER A 79 -3.16 30.60 16.72
N PHE A 80 -2.85 29.66 17.62
CA PHE A 80 -1.59 29.64 18.36
C PHE A 80 -1.09 28.20 18.51
N PHE A 81 -0.35 27.74 17.50
CA PHE A 81 0.33 26.46 17.51
C PHE A 81 1.26 26.37 18.73
N HIS A 82 0.86 25.63 19.76
CA HIS A 82 1.80 25.13 20.75
C HIS A 82 1.39 23.74 21.21
N VAL A 83 2.23 22.78 20.83
CA VAL A 83 2.19 21.36 21.15
C VAL A 83 2.67 21.18 22.59
N PRO A 84 1.87 20.56 23.49
CA PRO A 84 2.51 19.68 24.46
C PRO A 84 1.66 18.44 24.80
N GLY A 85 2.27 17.25 24.68
CA GLY A 85 1.80 16.04 25.37
C GLY A 85 1.24 14.93 24.48
N LYS A 86 1.96 13.80 24.44
CA LYS A 86 1.58 12.47 23.90
C LYS A 86 1.70 12.30 22.38
N ILE A 87 2.92 12.50 21.88
CA ILE A 87 3.40 12.13 20.54
C ILE A 87 3.51 10.60 20.45
N LEU A 88 2.39 9.90 20.28
CA LEU A 88 2.31 8.52 19.76
C LEU A 88 0.86 8.29 19.27
N THR A 89 0.39 9.15 18.39
CA THR A 89 -0.83 8.83 17.64
C THR A 89 -0.52 7.61 16.78
N PHE A 90 -1.38 6.58 16.80
CA PHE A 90 -1.19 5.33 16.04
C PHE A 90 -0.77 5.58 14.58
N GLN A 91 -1.33 6.62 13.94
CA GLN A 91 -1.00 7.01 12.57
C GLN A 91 0.46 7.47 12.39
N GLY A 92 1.05 8.12 13.39
CA GLY A 92 2.46 8.56 13.34
C GLY A 92 3.44 7.38 13.41
N ILE A 93 3.12 6.36 14.22
CA ILE A 93 3.89 5.10 14.25
C ILE A 93 3.77 4.41 12.89
N LEU A 94 2.55 4.25 12.38
CA LEU A 94 2.30 3.61 11.08
C LEU A 94 3.02 4.33 9.93
N GLN A 95 3.08 5.66 9.94
CA GLN A 95 3.81 6.43 8.93
C GLN A 95 5.32 6.26 9.04
N THR A 96 5.86 6.20 10.26
CA THR A 96 7.29 5.93 10.49
C THR A 96 7.66 4.53 10.02
N CYS A 97 6.85 3.51 10.37
CA CYS A 97 7.01 2.14 9.87
C CYS A 97 6.91 2.09 8.34
N GLY A 98 5.97 2.83 7.74
CA GLY A 98 5.86 2.98 6.29
C GLY A 98 7.11 3.58 5.65
N GLY A 99 7.67 4.64 6.25
CA GLY A 99 8.91 5.27 5.78
C GLY A 99 10.12 4.33 5.86
N ILE A 100 10.23 3.55 6.94
CA ILE A 100 11.25 2.49 7.06
C ILE A 100 11.04 1.44 5.96
N GLY A 101 9.80 1.03 5.71
CA GLY A 101 9.44 0.09 4.65
C GLY A 101 9.85 0.58 3.25
N PHE A 102 9.56 1.83 2.90
CA PHE A 102 9.97 2.42 1.63
C PHE A 102 11.50 2.53 1.48
N SER A 103 12.22 2.71 2.59
CA SER A 103 13.68 2.75 2.59
C SER A 103 14.31 1.36 2.47
N LEU A 104 13.75 0.37 3.17
CA LEU A 104 14.22 -1.02 3.14
C LEU A 104 13.77 -1.78 1.89
N GLY A 105 12.70 -1.33 1.21
CA GLY A 105 12.15 -1.98 0.01
C GLY A 105 13.21 -2.18 -1.09
N PRO A 106 13.89 -1.13 -1.56
CA PRO A 106 14.96 -1.26 -2.54
C PRO A 106 16.15 -2.08 -2.05
N PHE A 107 16.49 -1.98 -0.76
CA PHE A 107 17.59 -2.74 -0.16
C PHE A 107 17.32 -4.25 -0.19
N LEU A 108 16.16 -4.68 0.31
CA LEU A 108 15.75 -6.09 0.28
C LEU A 108 15.51 -6.57 -1.16
N GLY A 109 14.95 -5.73 -2.02
CA GLY A 109 14.77 -6.02 -3.44
C GLY A 109 16.10 -6.27 -4.16
N GLY A 110 17.15 -5.54 -3.81
CA GLY A 110 18.51 -5.74 -4.34
C GLY A 110 19.11 -7.07 -3.92
N ILE A 111 18.95 -7.47 -2.66
CA ILE A 111 19.42 -8.79 -2.18
C ILE A 111 18.69 -9.92 -2.92
N LEU A 112 17.37 -9.83 -3.08
CA LEU A 112 16.58 -10.83 -3.80
C LEU A 112 16.94 -10.87 -5.29
N TYR A 113 17.26 -9.73 -5.89
CA TYR A 113 17.73 -9.64 -7.26
C TYR A 113 19.09 -10.34 -7.45
N ASP A 114 20.02 -10.19 -6.50
CA ASP A 114 21.32 -10.84 -6.59
C ASP A 114 21.21 -12.38 -6.46
N MET A 115 20.28 -12.86 -5.63
CA MET A 115 20.09 -14.30 -5.39
C MET A 115 19.41 -15.05 -6.53
N GLY A 116 18.52 -14.42 -7.31
CA GLY A 116 17.96 -15.12 -8.48
C GLY A 116 17.28 -14.23 -9.50
N GLY A 117 17.92 -13.09 -9.73
CA GLY A 117 17.71 -12.24 -10.88
C GLY A 117 16.43 -11.43 -10.83
N PHE A 118 16.06 -10.92 -12.01
CA PHE A 118 14.99 -9.93 -12.15
C PHE A 118 13.65 -10.38 -11.59
N ARG A 119 13.30 -11.67 -11.71
CA ARG A 119 11.94 -12.14 -11.43
C ARG A 119 11.64 -12.31 -9.95
N LEU A 120 12.63 -12.73 -9.17
CA LEU A 120 12.50 -13.08 -7.76
C LEU A 120 11.95 -11.96 -6.85
N PRO A 121 12.44 -10.70 -6.92
CA PRO A 121 11.88 -9.62 -6.13
C PRO A 121 10.40 -9.37 -6.48
N PHE A 122 10.01 -9.40 -7.76
CA PHE A 122 8.62 -9.19 -8.16
C PHE A 122 7.67 -10.30 -7.70
N TYR A 123 8.10 -11.57 -7.79
CA TYR A 123 7.33 -12.68 -7.26
C TYR A 123 7.16 -12.59 -5.74
N SER A 124 8.23 -12.30 -5.00
CA SER A 124 8.16 -12.17 -3.55
C SER A 124 7.22 -11.03 -3.13
N LEU A 125 7.25 -9.90 -3.85
CA LEU A 125 6.40 -8.74 -3.59
C LEU A 125 4.94 -9.06 -3.89
N GLY A 126 4.66 -9.72 -5.01
CA GLY A 126 3.32 -10.17 -5.38
C GLY A 126 2.72 -11.14 -4.37
N VAL A 127 3.48 -12.16 -3.95
CA VAL A 127 3.04 -13.13 -2.93
C VAL A 127 2.81 -12.44 -1.60
N ALA A 128 3.72 -11.54 -1.17
CA ALA A 128 3.55 -10.77 0.06
C ALA A 128 2.27 -9.91 0.03
N MET A 129 1.98 -9.25 -1.09
CA MET A 129 0.75 -8.47 -1.29
C MET A 129 -0.51 -9.35 -1.24
N PHE A 130 -0.48 -10.54 -1.84
CA PHE A 130 -1.60 -11.48 -1.77
C PHE A 130 -1.84 -12.03 -0.36
N LEU A 131 -0.76 -12.36 0.36
CA LEU A 131 -0.84 -12.79 1.77
C LEU A 131 -1.44 -11.68 2.63
N MET A 132 -0.99 -10.43 2.43
CA MET A 132 -1.51 -9.26 3.13
C MET A 132 -2.99 -9.01 2.79
N ALA A 133 -3.41 -9.19 1.54
CA ALA A 133 -4.81 -9.12 1.14
C ALA A 133 -5.66 -10.16 1.87
N PHE A 134 -5.18 -11.40 1.95
CA PHE A 134 -5.89 -12.48 2.64
C PHE A 134 -6.00 -12.22 4.15
N LEU A 135 -4.89 -11.85 4.79
CA LEU A 135 -4.84 -11.43 6.19
C LEU A 135 -5.80 -10.28 6.48
N SER A 136 -5.82 -9.26 5.62
CA SER A 136 -6.70 -8.11 5.80
C SER A 136 -8.18 -8.48 5.75
N ARG A 137 -8.56 -9.45 4.91
CA ARG A 137 -9.95 -9.91 4.80
C ARG A 137 -10.42 -10.59 6.09
N TRP A 138 -9.52 -11.31 6.76
CA TRP A 138 -9.76 -11.99 8.03
C TRP A 138 -9.70 -11.05 9.24
N LEU A 139 -8.71 -10.16 9.27
CA LEU A 139 -8.43 -9.31 10.43
C LEU A 139 -9.38 -8.11 10.53
N ILE A 140 -9.77 -7.52 9.40
CA ILE A 140 -10.64 -6.34 9.39
C ILE A 140 -12.09 -6.81 9.62
N PRO A 141 -12.71 -6.50 10.78
CA PRO A 141 -14.12 -6.77 11.00
C PRO A 141 -14.95 -6.03 9.94
N ARG A 142 -16.07 -6.60 9.50
CA ARG A 142 -17.00 -5.85 8.65
C ARG A 142 -17.51 -4.68 9.50
N ASP A 143 -17.11 -3.47 9.15
CA ASP A 143 -17.80 -2.27 9.62
C ASP A 143 -19.25 -2.40 9.13
N GLN A 144 -20.13 -2.72 10.08
CA GLN A 144 -21.57 -2.71 9.85
C GLN A 144 -21.94 -1.23 9.76
N GLY A 145 -22.37 -0.82 8.55
CA GLY A 145 -23.02 0.48 8.38
C GLY A 145 -24.29 0.57 9.21
#